data_AF-A0A847NYI8-F1
#
_entry.id   AF-A0A847NYI8-F1
#
_cell.length_a   1.000
_cell.length_b   1.000
_cell.length_c   1.000
_cell.angle_alpha   90.00
_cell.angle_beta   90.00
_cell.angle_gamma   90.00
#
_symmetry.space_group_name_H-M   'P 1'
#
loop_
_entity.id
_entity.type
_entity.pdbx_description
1 polymer ?
#
loop_
_entity_poly.entity_id
_entity_poly.type
_entity_poly.pdbx_seq_one_letter_code
_entity_poly.pdbx_strand_id
1 'polypeptide(L)'
;MKQYRFLPLVYLLGLFVYASAAENKLSGKVIDRSGAPIEGAEITLLSTDQTVTSLNDGTFEFEISSIRRPTKPIQNHIRINNGKLLLHITDLQEVLVDLFNLNGRKVCVLQNGKLNPGFYQFIIPERIGNQIFLLRTKIGSTNQVNKLIGNSNVSFSNEFSGPADKSVRANVSVVDTLIATHVKYDDVTVAISGYQQPITVQMPHNKLSFELLNTIKQRDTLFNSSNRLMIFLDSIGDIRCPCNMGCDRPDLVFLYLMFHVDTISYPLQFRFPTRNDTTVAGYKLVLTQIDPACPPNDKDPQSYSISFGITKADSFRKIVFLNYTRHERFQFDHDSCVNVPCLPMVTFNFSEDKILSGIIPEMKDSTKLIFGDGLYINFNGTDIGAQNFLSTIESLPWNNNPDFSVDSIGSDGTLWIKWESQSFTLRPGAQKTMTQERIDSSGPCNISISTTDTLINHGTLYPWQIQRNN
;
A
#
# COMPACT_ATOMS: atom_id res chain seq x y z
N MET A 1 -87.36 0.18 8.36
CA MET A 1 -86.14 -0.48 7.85
C MET A 1 -85.33 0.52 7.05
N LYS A 2 -84.18 0.98 7.56
CA LYS A 2 -83.21 1.78 6.81
C LYS A 2 -81.86 1.05 6.89
N GLN A 3 -81.48 0.42 5.78
CA GLN A 3 -80.27 -0.39 5.65
C GLN A 3 -79.03 0.49 5.50
N TYR A 4 -78.03 0.24 6.35
CA TYR A 4 -76.71 0.85 6.34
C TYR A 4 -75.92 0.38 5.12
N ARG A 5 -75.74 1.25 4.11
CA ARG A 5 -75.01 0.99 2.86
C ARG A 5 -73.60 1.59 2.78
N PHE A 6 -73.05 2.12 3.87
CA PHE A 6 -71.75 2.85 3.84
C PHE A 6 -70.58 2.16 4.55
N LEU A 7 -70.76 0.95 5.11
CA LEU A 7 -69.71 0.27 5.86
C LEU A 7 -68.54 -0.35 5.04
N PRO A 8 -68.70 -0.82 3.77
CA PRO A 8 -67.58 -1.46 3.08
C PRO A 8 -66.54 -0.47 2.52
N LEU A 9 -66.91 0.81 2.33
CA LEU A 9 -65.99 1.83 1.80
C LEU A 9 -64.94 2.25 2.85
N VAL A 10 -65.32 2.28 4.13
CA VAL A 10 -64.42 2.66 5.24
C VAL A 10 -63.36 1.59 5.49
N TYR A 11 -63.68 0.31 5.29
CA TYR A 11 -62.72 -0.79 5.41
C TYR A 11 -61.74 -0.85 4.21
N LEU A 12 -62.19 -0.50 3.01
CA LEU A 12 -61.31 -0.46 1.82
C LEU A 12 -60.34 0.74 1.86
N LEU A 13 -60.75 1.86 2.46
CA LEU A 13 -59.88 3.04 2.64
C LEU A 13 -58.82 2.86 3.74
N GLY A 14 -59.09 2.00 4.73
CA GLY A 14 -58.14 1.68 5.81
C GLY A 14 -56.96 0.81 5.39
N LEU A 15 -57.07 0.07 4.28
CA LEU A 15 -56.02 -0.82 3.77
C LEU A 15 -54.97 -0.12 2.89
N PHE A 16 -55.21 1.12 2.45
CA PHE A 16 -54.25 1.89 1.64
C PHE A 16 -53.25 2.73 2.46
N VAL A 17 -53.29 2.65 3.79
CA VAL A 17 -52.37 3.37 4.69
C VAL A 17 -51.26 2.48 5.24
N TYR A 18 -50.91 1.38 4.55
CA TYR A 18 -49.54 0.86 4.64
C TYR A 18 -48.63 1.85 3.93
N ALA A 19 -48.42 2.99 4.58
CA ALA A 19 -47.40 3.95 4.24
C ALA A 19 -46.10 3.16 4.11
N SER A 20 -45.54 3.16 2.90
CA SER A 20 -44.15 2.82 2.70
C SER A 20 -43.37 3.73 3.63
N ALA A 21 -42.89 3.17 4.75
CA ALA A 21 -41.82 3.79 5.50
C ALA A 21 -40.68 3.88 4.50
N ALA A 22 -40.50 5.06 3.89
CA ALA A 22 -39.44 5.30 2.95
C ALA A 22 -38.15 5.08 3.74
N GLU A 23 -37.57 3.89 3.59
CA GLU A 23 -36.26 3.59 4.12
C GLU A 23 -35.33 4.63 3.53
N ASN A 24 -34.77 5.48 4.39
CA ASN A 24 -33.79 6.47 3.97
C ASN A 24 -32.48 5.72 3.76
N LYS A 25 -32.37 5.08 2.61
CA LYS A 25 -31.21 4.32 2.17
C LYS A 25 -30.40 5.17 1.22
N LEU A 26 -29.12 5.30 1.52
CA LEU A 26 -28.15 5.90 0.61
C LEU A 26 -27.39 4.78 -0.08
N SER A 27 -27.60 4.61 -1.37
CA SER A 27 -26.92 3.58 -2.15
C SER A 27 -26.15 4.16 -3.33
N GLY A 28 -25.17 3.41 -3.80
CA GLY A 28 -24.35 3.82 -4.92
C GLY A 28 -23.45 2.72 -5.45
N LYS A 29 -22.58 3.09 -6.39
CA LYS A 29 -21.53 2.23 -6.93
C LYS A 29 -20.17 2.93 -6.90
N VAL A 30 -19.13 2.17 -6.60
CA VAL A 30 -17.73 2.56 -6.73
C VAL A 30 -17.19 1.98 -8.03
N ILE A 31 -16.70 2.83 -8.92
CA ILE A 31 -16.18 2.44 -10.24
C ILE A 31 -14.79 3.04 -10.49
N ASP A 32 -14.03 2.45 -11.38
CA ASP A 32 -12.77 3.02 -11.87
C ASP A 32 -12.99 3.97 -13.06
N ARG A 33 -11.89 4.46 -13.66
CA ARG A 33 -11.96 5.33 -14.85
C ARG A 33 -12.52 4.67 -16.11
N SER A 34 -12.46 3.34 -16.20
CA SER A 34 -13.05 2.58 -17.31
C SER A 34 -14.54 2.29 -17.10
N GLY A 35 -15.07 2.58 -15.91
CA GLY A 35 -16.43 2.24 -15.51
C GLY A 35 -16.56 0.84 -14.91
N ALA A 36 -15.44 0.13 -14.70
CA ALA A 36 -15.45 -1.18 -14.05
C ALA A 36 -15.70 -1.04 -12.54
N PRO A 37 -16.45 -1.97 -11.92
CA PRO A 37 -16.74 -1.91 -10.49
C PRO A 37 -15.48 -2.16 -9.66
N ILE A 38 -15.39 -1.49 -8.49
CA ILE A 38 -14.32 -1.67 -7.52
C ILE A 38 -14.89 -2.36 -6.28
N GLU A 39 -14.48 -3.61 -6.06
CA GLU A 39 -14.77 -4.38 -4.85
C GLU A 39 -13.84 -3.97 -3.70
N GLY A 40 -14.35 -3.99 -2.46
CA GLY A 40 -13.53 -3.81 -1.27
C GLY A 40 -13.14 -2.36 -0.96
N ALA A 41 -13.75 -1.37 -1.61
CA ALA A 41 -13.55 0.03 -1.25
C ALA A 41 -14.30 0.32 0.06
N GLU A 42 -13.65 0.98 1.01
CA GLU A 42 -14.29 1.46 2.23
C GLU A 42 -14.91 2.83 1.95
N ILE A 43 -16.23 2.95 2.14
CA ILE A 43 -16.99 4.17 1.92
C ILE A 43 -17.46 4.67 3.28
N THR A 44 -17.08 5.88 3.63
CA THR A 44 -17.43 6.53 4.90
C THR A 44 -18.37 7.71 4.65
N LEU A 45 -19.50 7.74 5.34
CA LEU A 45 -20.45 8.85 5.35
C LEU A 45 -20.08 9.83 6.46
N LEU A 46 -19.62 11.04 6.09
CA LEU A 46 -18.99 11.94 7.05
C LEU A 46 -19.92 12.48 8.14
N SER A 47 -21.22 12.65 7.88
CA SER A 47 -22.13 13.16 8.93
C SER A 47 -22.34 12.18 10.09
N THR A 48 -22.21 10.87 9.85
CA THR A 48 -22.45 9.82 10.83
C THR A 48 -21.21 9.03 11.21
N ASP A 49 -20.08 9.21 10.49
CA ASP A 49 -18.86 8.40 10.58
C ASP A 49 -19.14 6.89 10.38
N GLN A 50 -20.25 6.56 9.70
CA GLN A 50 -20.55 5.18 9.32
C GLN A 50 -19.67 4.79 8.14
N THR A 51 -19.15 3.57 8.17
CA THR A 51 -18.35 3.00 7.08
C THR A 51 -18.99 1.70 6.59
N VAL A 52 -19.03 1.53 5.27
CA VAL A 52 -19.45 0.30 4.59
C VAL A 52 -18.39 -0.09 3.56
N THR A 53 -18.39 -1.34 3.12
CA THR A 53 -17.46 -1.81 2.09
C THR A 53 -18.21 -2.08 0.79
N SER A 54 -17.66 -1.69 -0.36
CA SER A 54 -18.28 -2.00 -1.65
C SER A 54 -18.21 -3.51 -1.95
N LEU A 55 -19.30 -4.02 -2.50
CA LEU A 55 -19.44 -5.42 -2.91
C LEU A 55 -18.70 -5.67 -4.24
N ASN A 56 -18.72 -6.93 -4.69
CA ASN A 56 -18.07 -7.38 -5.93
C ASN A 56 -18.53 -6.64 -7.20
N ASP A 57 -19.76 -6.12 -7.22
CA ASP A 57 -20.32 -5.32 -8.32
C ASP A 57 -20.15 -3.80 -8.11
N GLY A 58 -19.32 -3.44 -7.13
CA GLY A 58 -19.00 -2.08 -6.71
C GLY A 58 -20.10 -1.42 -5.87
N THR A 59 -21.23 -2.09 -5.60
CA THR A 59 -22.34 -1.47 -4.87
C THR A 59 -22.04 -1.26 -3.40
N PHE A 60 -22.64 -0.21 -2.83
CA PHE A 60 -22.64 0.04 -1.39
C PHE A 60 -23.99 0.61 -0.96
N GLU A 61 -24.33 0.45 0.32
CA GLU A 61 -25.60 0.94 0.89
C GLU A 61 -25.43 1.31 2.37
N PHE A 62 -25.97 2.47 2.76
CA PHE A 62 -26.09 2.90 4.14
C PHE A 62 -27.55 2.92 4.58
N GLU A 63 -27.81 2.39 5.78
CA GLU A 63 -29.08 2.56 6.47
C GLU A 63 -29.06 3.83 7.34
N ILE A 64 -29.89 4.81 7.00
CA ILE A 64 -29.91 6.10 7.70
C ILE A 64 -31.14 6.20 8.59
N SER A 65 -30.93 5.97 9.89
CA SER A 65 -32.01 5.86 10.87
C SER A 65 -32.72 7.17 11.21
N SER A 66 -32.13 8.34 10.90
CA SER A 66 -32.85 9.63 10.92
C SER A 66 -32.02 10.78 10.32
N ILE A 67 -32.42 11.29 9.16
CA ILE A 67 -31.83 12.52 8.62
C ILE A 67 -32.58 13.70 9.26
N ARG A 68 -31.96 14.36 10.23
CA ARG A 68 -32.47 15.66 10.68
C ARG A 68 -32.22 16.68 9.56
N ARG A 69 -33.25 16.96 8.76
CA ARG A 69 -33.20 18.09 7.83
C ARG A 69 -32.91 19.35 8.65
N PRO A 70 -31.80 20.05 8.39
CA PRO A 70 -31.51 21.28 9.09
C PRO A 70 -32.62 22.29 8.77
N THR A 71 -33.31 22.78 9.80
CA THR A 71 -34.39 23.77 9.66
C THR A 71 -33.89 25.18 9.36
N LYS A 72 -32.56 25.38 9.44
CA LYS A 72 -31.88 26.63 9.10
C LYS A 72 -30.84 26.34 8.02
N PRO A 73 -30.62 27.27 7.06
CA PRO A 73 -29.55 27.14 6.10
C PRO A 73 -28.23 26.91 6.85
N ILE A 74 -27.57 25.80 6.54
CA ILE A 74 -26.29 25.46 7.16
C ILE A 74 -25.29 26.53 6.68
N GLN A 75 -24.82 27.37 7.60
CA GLN A 75 -23.72 28.28 7.29
C GLN A 75 -22.39 27.49 7.24
N ASN A 76 -21.38 28.06 6.57
CA ASN A 76 -20.02 27.55 6.66
C ASN A 76 -19.67 27.40 8.15
N HIS A 77 -19.36 26.19 8.57
CA HIS A 77 -19.06 25.91 9.96
C HIS A 77 -17.82 25.03 10.04
N ILE A 78 -17.07 25.28 11.11
CA ILE A 78 -15.87 24.55 11.45
C ILE A 78 -16.17 23.85 12.77
N ARG A 79 -15.85 22.56 12.83
CA ARG A 79 -15.90 21.74 14.05
C ARG A 79 -14.59 21.00 14.19
N ILE A 80 -14.18 20.74 15.42
CA ILE A 80 -13.06 19.85 15.69
C ILE A 80 -13.58 18.71 16.54
N ASN A 81 -13.33 17.48 16.10
CA ASN A 81 -13.73 16.27 16.79
C ASN A 81 -12.58 15.25 16.71
N ASN A 82 -12.13 14.74 17.85
CA ASN A 82 -11.09 13.70 17.92
C ASN A 82 -9.84 13.99 17.06
N GLY A 83 -9.28 15.20 17.17
CA GLY A 83 -8.09 15.59 16.39
C GLY A 83 -8.34 15.80 14.89
N LYS A 84 -9.60 15.74 14.44
CA LYS A 84 -10.01 16.01 13.06
C LYS A 84 -10.73 17.36 12.99
N LEU A 85 -10.35 18.20 12.04
CA LEU A 85 -11.04 19.41 11.66
C LEU A 85 -12.10 19.07 10.60
N LEU A 86 -13.37 19.24 10.95
CA LEU A 86 -14.51 19.14 10.06
C LEU A 86 -14.87 20.53 9.56
N LEU A 87 -14.93 20.70 8.25
CA LEU A 87 -15.22 21.96 7.57
C LEU A 87 -16.38 21.75 6.60
N HIS A 88 -17.44 22.54 6.73
CA HIS A 88 -18.54 22.55 5.77
C HIS A 88 -18.47 23.78 4.87
N ILE A 89 -18.54 23.55 3.56
CA ILE A 89 -18.46 24.53 2.48
C ILE A 89 -19.78 24.51 1.73
N THR A 90 -20.49 25.63 1.69
CA THR A 90 -21.79 25.72 1.02
C THR A 90 -21.68 25.99 -0.48
N ASP A 91 -20.61 26.67 -0.90
CA ASP A 91 -20.41 27.19 -2.25
C ASP A 91 -18.96 27.02 -2.68
N LEU A 92 -18.70 26.97 -4.00
CA LEU A 92 -17.33 26.99 -4.52
C LEU A 92 -16.63 28.29 -4.08
N GLN A 93 -15.66 28.17 -3.19
CA GLN A 93 -14.99 29.34 -2.60
C GLN A 93 -13.54 29.06 -2.25
N GLU A 94 -12.74 30.12 -2.15
CA GLU A 94 -11.37 30.02 -1.65
C GLU A 94 -11.38 29.72 -0.16
N VAL A 95 -10.62 28.70 0.21
CA VAL A 95 -10.47 28.21 1.57
C VAL A 95 -8.99 28.16 1.91
N LEU A 96 -8.62 28.82 3.00
CA LEU A 96 -7.32 28.73 3.63
C LEU A 96 -7.52 28.32 5.08
N VAL A 97 -6.90 27.21 5.48
CA VAL A 97 -6.88 26.72 6.85
C VAL A 97 -5.42 26.58 7.26
N ASP A 98 -4.97 27.49 8.11
CA ASP A 98 -3.62 27.52 8.65
C ASP A 98 -3.65 27.25 10.15
N LEU A 99 -2.63 26.55 10.65
CA LEU A 99 -2.41 26.35 12.07
C LEU A 99 -1.15 27.10 12.51
N PHE A 100 -1.25 27.86 13.59
CA PHE A 100 -0.15 28.63 14.18
C PHE A 100 0.04 28.24 15.64
N ASN A 101 1.26 28.36 16.16
CA ASN A 101 1.51 28.29 17.59
C ASN A 101 1.26 29.67 18.26
N LEU A 102 1.33 29.73 19.59
CA LEU A 102 1.15 30.99 20.34
C LEU A 102 2.21 32.06 20.07
N ASN A 103 3.36 31.68 19.49
CA ASN A 103 4.39 32.63 19.08
C ASN A 103 4.11 33.24 17.70
N GLY A 104 2.94 32.96 17.11
CA GLY A 104 2.57 33.42 15.77
C GLY A 104 3.32 32.71 14.63
N ARG A 105 4.12 31.68 14.92
CA ARG A 105 4.79 30.89 13.90
C ARG A 105 3.80 29.90 13.30
N LYS A 106 3.70 29.89 11.97
CA LYS A 106 2.91 28.92 11.22
C LYS A 106 3.49 27.52 11.44
N VAL A 107 2.64 26.60 11.88
CA VAL A 107 2.96 25.19 12.13
C VAL A 107 2.69 24.37 10.87
N CYS A 108 1.50 24.48 10.30
CA CYS A 108 1.13 23.81 9.05
C CYS A 108 0.00 24.53 8.31
N VAL A 109 -0.14 24.19 7.03
CA VAL A 109 -1.29 24.54 6.18
C VAL A 109 -2.12 23.26 6.04
N LEU A 110 -3.36 23.27 6.52
CA LEU A 110 -4.29 22.13 6.39
C LEU A 110 -5.04 22.18 5.05
N GLN A 111 -5.32 23.37 4.54
CA GLN A 111 -5.96 23.60 3.25
C GLN A 111 -5.54 24.96 2.67
N ASN A 112 -5.28 25.03 1.37
CA ASN A 112 -5.10 26.29 0.63
C ASN A 112 -5.54 26.12 -0.82
N GLY A 113 -6.71 26.69 -1.17
CA GLY A 113 -7.22 26.65 -2.53
C GLY A 113 -8.72 26.75 -2.60
N LYS A 114 -9.31 26.49 -3.76
CA LYS A 114 -10.77 26.47 -3.92
C LYS A 114 -11.33 25.11 -3.50
N LEU A 115 -12.38 25.12 -2.70
CA LEU A 115 -13.15 23.91 -2.36
C LEU A 115 -14.55 24.02 -2.96
N ASN A 116 -15.01 22.91 -3.52
CA ASN A 116 -16.39 22.75 -3.95
C ASN A 116 -17.34 22.69 -2.72
N PRO A 117 -18.66 22.82 -2.91
CA PRO A 117 -19.63 22.53 -1.86
C PRO A 117 -19.43 21.12 -1.28
N GLY A 118 -19.40 20.96 0.04
CA GLY A 118 -19.00 19.70 0.68
C GLY A 118 -18.71 19.77 2.17
N PHE A 119 -18.68 18.61 2.82
CA PHE A 119 -18.01 18.41 4.10
C PHE A 119 -16.59 17.93 3.85
N TYR A 120 -15.63 18.52 4.54
CA TYR A 120 -14.21 18.23 4.43
C TYR A 120 -13.68 17.85 5.80
N GLN A 121 -12.78 16.88 5.84
CA GLN A 121 -12.11 16.45 7.06
C GLN A 121 -10.60 16.60 6.89
N PHE A 122 -9.96 17.31 7.81
CA PHE A 122 -8.51 17.44 7.86
C PHE A 122 -7.99 16.87 9.18
N ILE A 123 -6.97 16.02 9.11
CA ILE A 123 -6.31 15.51 10.31
C ILE A 123 -5.41 16.62 10.85
N ILE A 124 -5.60 16.97 12.12
CA ILE A 124 -4.70 17.90 12.80
C ILE A 124 -3.50 17.06 13.31
N PRO A 125 -2.25 17.39 12.95
CA PRO A 125 -1.11 16.50 13.21
C PRO A 125 -0.90 16.15 14.69
N GLU A 126 -0.95 14.88 15.08
CA GLU A 126 -0.95 14.40 16.49
C GLU A 126 0.15 14.99 17.42
N ARG A 127 1.24 15.48 16.83
CA ARG A 127 2.34 16.15 17.55
C ARG A 127 1.95 17.48 18.21
N ILE A 128 0.70 17.95 18.10
CA ILE A 128 0.26 19.18 18.77
C ILE A 128 0.12 19.03 20.31
N GLY A 129 0.08 17.82 20.88
CA GLY A 129 0.15 17.62 22.35
C GLY A 129 -0.85 18.45 23.17
N ASN A 130 -0.56 18.74 24.44
CA ASN A 130 -1.38 19.63 25.29
C ASN A 130 -1.12 21.13 25.02
N GLN A 131 -0.60 21.50 23.86
CA GLN A 131 -0.28 22.88 23.54
C GLN A 131 -1.48 23.62 22.96
N ILE A 132 -1.44 24.95 23.06
CA ILE A 132 -2.46 25.83 22.49
C ILE A 132 -2.00 26.28 21.11
N PHE A 133 -2.88 26.19 20.12
CA PHE A 133 -2.67 26.68 18.76
C PHE A 133 -3.74 27.70 18.37
N LEU A 134 -3.44 28.45 17.32
CA LEU A 134 -4.39 29.33 16.65
C LEU A 134 -4.69 28.74 15.28
N LEU A 135 -5.94 28.34 15.05
CA LEU A 135 -6.47 27.92 13.77
C LEU A 135 -7.01 29.14 13.04
N ARG A 136 -6.29 29.60 12.02
CA ARG A 136 -6.77 30.65 11.13
C ARG A 136 -7.50 30.03 9.95
N THR A 137 -8.76 30.39 9.78
CA THR A 137 -9.58 29.96 8.65
C THR A 137 -10.08 31.15 7.84
N LYS A 138 -9.81 31.16 6.55
CA LYS A 138 -10.42 32.07 5.58
C LYS A 138 -11.30 31.27 4.65
N ILE A 139 -12.58 31.62 4.58
CA ILE A 139 -13.58 30.96 3.75
C ILE A 139 -14.30 32.06 2.97
N GLY A 140 -13.99 32.17 1.67
CA GLY A 140 -14.40 33.29 0.84
C GLY A 140 -13.88 34.62 1.41
N SER A 141 -14.80 35.53 1.74
CA SER A 141 -14.50 36.82 2.36
C SER A 141 -14.41 36.77 3.89
N THR A 142 -14.80 35.65 4.52
CA THR A 142 -14.83 35.51 5.98
C THR A 142 -13.47 35.07 6.49
N ASN A 143 -12.88 35.82 7.43
CA ASN A 143 -11.67 35.42 8.16
C ASN A 143 -12.02 35.13 9.63
N GLN A 144 -11.49 34.04 10.17
CA GLN A 144 -11.65 33.65 11.56
C GLN A 144 -10.32 33.16 12.12
N VAL A 145 -10.13 33.38 13.42
CA VAL A 145 -9.01 32.81 14.18
C VAL A 145 -9.61 32.15 15.42
N ASN A 146 -9.44 30.84 15.53
CA ASN A 146 -9.98 30.02 16.62
C ASN A 146 -8.83 29.48 17.47
N LYS A 147 -9.01 29.40 18.78
CA LYS A 147 -8.03 28.82 19.69
C LYS A 147 -8.24 27.31 19.78
N LEU A 148 -7.21 26.51 19.45
CA LEU A 148 -7.21 25.07 19.65
C LEU A 148 -6.45 24.72 20.92
N ILE A 149 -7.00 23.84 21.76
CA ILE A 149 -6.35 23.39 22.99
C ILE A 149 -6.23 21.86 22.95
N GLY A 150 -5.04 21.38 22.57
CA GLY A 150 -4.75 19.96 22.39
C GLY A 150 -5.73 19.20 21.50
N ASN A 151 -6.03 17.94 21.86
CA ASN A 151 -6.95 17.06 21.14
C ASN A 151 -8.43 17.23 21.53
N SER A 152 -8.77 18.25 22.34
CA SER A 152 -10.09 18.43 22.93
C SER A 152 -10.93 19.53 22.26
N ASN A 153 -12.25 19.46 22.48
CA ASN A 153 -13.26 20.33 21.86
C ASN A 153 -12.94 21.83 21.99
N VAL A 154 -13.07 22.53 20.86
CA VAL A 154 -12.83 23.98 20.75
C VAL A 154 -14.12 24.74 21.09
N SER A 155 -14.04 25.71 21.99
CA SER A 155 -15.07 26.73 22.13
C SER A 155 -14.85 27.82 21.07
N PHE A 156 -15.74 27.87 20.09
CA PHE A 156 -15.79 28.95 19.09
C PHE A 156 -16.52 30.16 19.71
N SER A 157 -15.81 31.24 20.03
CA SER A 157 -16.43 32.54 20.31
C SER A 157 -16.69 33.25 19.00
N ASN A 158 -17.88 33.03 18.42
CA ASN A 158 -18.29 33.69 17.18
C ASN A 158 -18.65 35.17 17.44
N GLU A 159 -17.70 36.08 17.24
CA GLU A 159 -18.02 37.49 16.94
C GLU A 159 -18.03 37.67 15.42
N PHE A 160 -19.12 37.21 14.78
CA PHE A 160 -19.40 37.53 13.38
C PHE A 160 -19.98 38.95 13.30
N SER A 161 -19.14 39.96 13.12
CA SER A 161 -19.55 41.33 12.81
C SER A 161 -19.14 41.70 11.38
N GLY A 162 -19.72 41.03 10.39
CA GLY A 162 -19.62 41.41 8.98
C GLY A 162 -21.00 41.68 8.41
N PRO A 163 -21.22 42.77 7.64
CA PRO A 163 -22.51 43.03 7.00
C PRO A 163 -22.84 41.88 6.04
N ALA A 164 -23.96 41.20 6.31
CA ALA A 164 -24.45 40.10 5.49
C ALA A 164 -24.88 40.63 4.12
N ASP A 165 -24.07 40.36 3.10
CA ASP A 165 -24.38 40.74 1.73
C ASP A 165 -25.51 39.85 1.19
N LYS A 166 -26.65 40.48 0.85
CA LYS A 166 -27.89 39.79 0.44
C LYS A 166 -27.80 39.34 -1.02
N SER A 167 -26.96 38.36 -1.35
CA SER A 167 -27.04 37.72 -2.66
C SER A 167 -27.95 36.48 -2.58
N VAL A 168 -29.12 36.57 -3.20
CA VAL A 168 -30.03 35.43 -3.42
C VAL A 168 -29.38 34.53 -4.47
N ARG A 169 -28.79 33.40 -4.06
CA ARG A 169 -28.29 32.37 -4.96
C ARG A 169 -28.99 31.05 -4.70
N ALA A 170 -29.24 30.32 -5.79
CA ALA A 170 -29.85 29.00 -5.78
C ALA A 170 -28.87 28.01 -5.15
N ASN A 171 -28.98 27.83 -3.83
CA ASN A 171 -28.22 26.84 -3.08
C ASN A 171 -28.71 25.44 -3.50
N VAL A 172 -27.86 24.72 -4.25
CA VAL A 172 -27.92 23.25 -4.21
C VAL A 172 -27.34 22.89 -2.86
N SER A 173 -28.20 22.65 -1.86
CA SER A 173 -27.74 22.31 -0.52
C SER A 173 -27.03 20.97 -0.58
N VAL A 174 -25.71 20.98 -0.49
CA VAL A 174 -24.98 19.77 -0.13
C VAL A 174 -25.46 19.35 1.26
N VAL A 175 -25.96 18.13 1.34
CA VAL A 175 -26.55 17.57 2.55
C VAL A 175 -25.47 16.85 3.35
N ASP A 176 -24.51 16.21 2.68
CA ASP A 176 -23.46 15.40 3.31
C ASP A 176 -22.30 15.11 2.33
N THR A 177 -21.33 14.28 2.71
CA THR A 177 -20.21 13.88 1.86
C THR A 177 -19.76 12.45 2.14
N LEU A 178 -19.43 11.73 1.07
CA LEU A 178 -18.81 10.41 1.10
C LEU A 178 -17.30 10.54 0.92
N ILE A 179 -16.54 9.76 1.69
CA ILE A 179 -15.13 9.48 1.43
C ILE A 179 -15.02 8.01 1.04
N ALA A 180 -14.47 7.71 -0.14
CA ALA A 180 -14.13 6.36 -0.54
C ALA A 180 -12.61 6.16 -0.49
N THR A 181 -12.17 5.08 0.16
CA THR A 181 -10.76 4.69 0.28
C THR A 181 -10.58 3.26 -0.22
N HIS A 182 -9.47 2.99 -0.89
CA HIS A 182 -9.12 1.65 -1.35
C HIS A 182 -7.60 1.48 -1.39
N VAL A 183 -7.12 0.23 -1.31
CA VAL A 183 -5.69 -0.10 -1.32
C VAL A 183 -5.00 0.20 -2.66
N LYS A 184 -5.73 0.03 -3.78
CA LYS A 184 -5.23 0.22 -5.16
C LYS A 184 -5.63 1.54 -5.83
N TYR A 185 -6.61 2.26 -5.29
CA TYR A 185 -7.16 3.48 -5.91
C TYR A 185 -7.00 4.70 -5.01
N ASP A 186 -6.92 5.88 -5.62
CA ASP A 186 -6.88 7.16 -4.92
C ASP A 186 -8.12 7.37 -4.08
N ASP A 187 -7.95 8.00 -2.91
CA ASP A 187 -9.08 8.34 -2.06
C ASP A 187 -9.92 9.44 -2.74
N VAL A 188 -11.24 9.28 -2.73
CA VAL A 188 -12.16 10.23 -3.40
C VAL A 188 -13.17 10.77 -2.41
N THR A 189 -13.41 12.08 -2.50
CA THR A 189 -14.44 12.78 -1.72
C THR A 189 -15.58 13.21 -2.64
N VAL A 190 -16.81 12.76 -2.34
CA VAL A 190 -18.01 13.02 -3.16
C VAL A 190 -19.06 13.73 -2.33
N ALA A 191 -19.39 14.96 -2.69
CA ALA A 191 -20.50 15.70 -2.08
C ALA A 191 -21.84 15.09 -2.49
N ILE A 192 -22.77 14.96 -1.54
CA ILE A 192 -24.10 14.44 -1.80
C ILE A 192 -25.16 15.51 -1.58
N SER A 193 -25.99 15.72 -2.60
CA SER A 193 -27.07 16.73 -2.61
C SER A 193 -28.39 16.20 -2.04
N GLY A 194 -28.49 14.89 -1.80
CA GLY A 194 -29.65 14.24 -1.20
C GLY A 194 -29.44 12.74 -1.03
N TYR A 195 -30.22 12.13 -0.14
CA TYR A 195 -30.09 10.71 0.20
C TYR A 195 -30.90 9.74 -0.67
N GLN A 196 -31.69 10.27 -1.62
CA GLN A 196 -32.62 9.48 -2.44
C GLN A 196 -32.10 9.19 -3.84
N GLN A 197 -30.90 9.68 -4.19
CA GLN A 197 -30.33 9.51 -5.53
C GLN A 197 -29.19 8.50 -5.47
N PRO A 198 -29.11 7.57 -6.46
CA PRO A 198 -27.98 6.67 -6.56
C PRO A 198 -26.71 7.48 -6.83
N ILE A 199 -25.63 7.16 -6.12
CA ILE A 199 -24.35 7.87 -6.23
C ILE A 199 -23.35 7.01 -6.99
N THR A 200 -22.62 7.63 -7.91
CA THR A 200 -21.46 7.00 -8.54
C THR A 200 -20.19 7.64 -7.99
N VAL A 201 -19.34 6.84 -7.34
CA VAL A 201 -18.02 7.25 -6.86
C VAL A 201 -16.98 6.71 -7.82
N GLN A 202 -16.37 7.60 -8.61
CA GLN A 202 -15.32 7.22 -9.56
C GLN A 202 -13.94 7.39 -8.93
N MET A 203 -13.22 6.29 -8.69
CA MET A 203 -11.88 6.31 -8.09
C MET A 203 -10.77 6.21 -9.16
N PRO A 204 -9.85 7.19 -9.24
CA PRO A 204 -8.70 7.09 -10.13
C PRO A 204 -7.63 6.12 -9.59
N HIS A 205 -6.80 5.60 -10.49
CA HIS A 205 -5.75 4.61 -10.18
C HIS A 205 -4.35 5.27 -10.21
N ASN A 206 -4.20 6.44 -9.59
CA ASN A 206 -2.91 7.17 -9.56
C ASN A 206 -2.22 7.08 -8.16
N LYS A 207 -2.68 6.19 -7.28
CA LYS A 207 -2.20 6.09 -5.91
C LYS A 207 -0.80 5.50 -5.88
N LEU A 208 0.11 6.19 -5.21
CA LEU A 208 1.46 5.70 -4.96
C LEU A 208 1.38 4.50 -4.01
N SER A 209 1.62 3.30 -4.54
CA SER A 209 1.64 2.07 -3.76
C SER A 209 3.07 1.71 -3.36
N PHE A 210 3.31 1.40 -2.08
CA PHE A 210 4.57 0.80 -1.64
C PHE A 210 4.71 -0.67 -2.08
N GLU A 211 3.64 -1.25 -2.64
CA GLU A 211 3.55 -2.65 -3.03
C GLU A 211 3.85 -2.89 -4.52
N LEU A 212 3.65 -1.90 -5.39
CA LEU A 212 3.83 -2.03 -6.83
C LEU A 212 5.09 -1.32 -7.37
N LEU A 213 5.63 -1.86 -8.46
CA LEU A 213 6.43 -1.09 -9.42
C LEU A 213 5.59 0.09 -9.88
N ASN A 214 5.87 1.29 -9.37
CA ASN A 214 5.18 2.48 -9.79
C ASN A 214 5.84 2.98 -11.07
N THR A 215 5.04 3.19 -12.10
CA THR A 215 5.51 3.76 -13.37
C THR A 215 5.06 5.20 -13.47
N ILE A 216 6.00 6.09 -13.76
CA ILE A 216 5.75 7.53 -13.85
C ILE A 216 6.46 8.10 -15.07
N LYS A 217 5.76 8.98 -15.79
CA LYS A 217 6.27 9.75 -16.92
C LYS A 217 6.71 11.14 -16.48
N GLN A 218 7.47 11.82 -17.33
CA GLN A 218 7.90 13.19 -17.03
C GLN A 218 6.66 14.06 -16.72
N ARG A 219 6.73 14.82 -15.61
CA ARG A 219 5.64 15.65 -15.05
C ARG A 219 4.50 14.90 -14.38
N ASP A 220 4.51 13.58 -14.33
CA ASP A 220 3.54 12.85 -13.50
C ASP A 220 3.82 13.13 -12.02
N THR A 221 2.75 13.11 -11.23
CA THR A 221 2.81 13.20 -9.78
C THR A 221 2.12 11.98 -9.20
N LEU A 222 2.81 11.26 -8.33
CA LEU A 222 2.27 10.15 -7.55
C LEU A 222 2.11 10.61 -6.10
N PHE A 223 0.99 10.23 -5.48
CA PHE A 223 0.66 10.67 -4.12
C PHE A 223 0.21 9.50 -3.24
N ASN A 224 0.70 9.47 -2.01
CA ASN A 224 0.22 8.61 -0.94
C ASN A 224 -0.27 9.49 0.21
N SER A 225 -1.58 9.67 0.30
CA SER A 225 -2.26 10.45 1.35
C SER A 225 -1.94 9.92 2.74
N SER A 226 -2.00 8.60 2.92
CA SER A 226 -1.80 7.92 4.21
C SER A 226 -0.40 8.14 4.79
N ASN A 227 0.60 8.35 3.94
CA ASN A 227 2.00 8.54 4.33
C ASN A 227 2.52 9.96 4.08
N ARG A 228 1.63 10.88 3.65
CA ARG A 228 1.97 12.28 3.33
C ARG A 228 3.17 12.39 2.37
N LEU A 229 3.21 11.46 1.42
CA LEU A 229 4.31 11.29 0.48
C LEU A 229 3.85 11.67 -0.93
N MET A 230 4.59 12.55 -1.60
CA MET A 230 4.40 12.88 -3.00
C MET A 230 5.71 12.72 -3.76
N ILE A 231 5.64 12.15 -4.95
CA ILE A 231 6.79 11.99 -5.83
C ILE A 231 6.46 12.59 -7.18
N PHE A 232 7.33 13.48 -7.62
CA PHE A 232 7.21 14.19 -8.87
C PHE A 232 8.47 13.97 -9.70
N LEU A 233 8.32 13.53 -10.94
CA LEU A 233 9.41 13.42 -11.90
C LEU A 233 9.51 14.73 -12.66
N ASP A 234 10.44 15.58 -12.21
CA ASP A 234 10.60 16.94 -12.72
C ASP A 234 11.18 16.93 -14.14
N SER A 235 12.32 16.27 -14.30
CA SER A 235 12.98 16.18 -15.59
C SER A 235 13.84 14.93 -15.75
N ILE A 236 13.97 14.51 -17.00
CA ILE A 236 14.94 13.53 -17.45
C ILE A 236 16.00 14.31 -18.20
N GLY A 237 17.17 14.46 -17.58
CA GLY A 237 18.32 15.11 -18.18
C GLY A 237 19.15 14.10 -18.96
N ASP A 238 19.25 14.29 -20.26
CA ASP A 238 20.07 13.47 -21.14
C ASP A 238 21.38 14.20 -21.44
N ILE A 239 22.50 13.73 -20.89
CA ILE A 239 23.83 14.23 -21.25
C ILE A 239 24.38 13.34 -22.36
N ARG A 240 23.79 13.44 -23.55
CA ARG A 240 24.46 13.01 -24.77
C ARG A 240 25.52 14.05 -25.12
N CYS A 241 26.80 13.67 -25.01
CA CYS A 241 27.83 14.45 -25.69
C CYS A 241 27.52 14.43 -27.19
N PRO A 242 27.44 15.59 -27.89
CA PRO A 242 27.31 15.60 -29.34
C PRO A 242 28.46 14.78 -29.92
N CYS A 243 28.14 13.79 -30.75
CA CYS A 243 28.93 12.61 -31.09
C CYS A 243 30.26 12.84 -31.84
N ASN A 244 31.00 13.93 -31.60
CA ASN A 244 32.25 14.21 -32.31
C ASN A 244 33.40 14.75 -31.44
N MET A 245 33.26 14.78 -30.12
CA MET A 245 34.39 15.05 -29.23
C MET A 245 34.44 13.98 -28.15
N GLY A 246 35.57 13.26 -28.08
CA GLY A 246 35.77 12.08 -27.24
C GLY A 246 35.38 12.29 -25.78
N CYS A 247 34.15 11.91 -25.45
CA CYS A 247 33.68 11.74 -24.09
C CYS A 247 33.78 10.25 -23.75
N ASP A 248 34.63 9.90 -22.79
CA ASP A 248 34.88 8.51 -22.34
C ASP A 248 33.67 7.83 -21.67
N ARG A 249 32.45 8.42 -21.65
CA ARG A 249 31.27 7.85 -20.98
C ARG A 249 29.95 8.19 -21.70
N PRO A 250 29.51 7.39 -22.68
CA PRO A 250 28.35 7.74 -23.53
C PRO A 250 26.95 7.55 -22.91
N ASP A 251 26.78 6.97 -21.72
CA ASP A 251 25.44 6.48 -21.31
C ASP A 251 24.98 6.97 -19.92
N LEU A 252 25.00 8.28 -19.66
CA LEU A 252 24.54 8.84 -18.38
C LEU A 252 23.22 9.59 -18.53
N VAL A 253 22.12 8.94 -18.15
CA VAL A 253 20.82 9.59 -17.95
C VAL A 253 20.74 10.07 -16.49
N PHE A 254 20.40 11.35 -16.31
CA PHE A 254 20.11 11.93 -15.01
C PHE A 254 18.60 12.02 -14.79
N LEU A 255 18.13 11.46 -13.68
CA LEU A 255 16.73 11.58 -13.28
C LEU A 255 16.63 12.56 -12.13
N TYR A 256 15.83 13.61 -12.30
CA TYR A 256 15.53 14.57 -11.26
C TYR A 256 14.13 14.30 -10.71
N LEU A 257 14.09 13.77 -9.49
CA LEU A 257 12.87 13.47 -8.75
C LEU A 257 12.74 14.45 -7.59
N MET A 258 11.56 14.99 -7.40
CA MET A 258 11.22 15.77 -6.20
C MET A 258 10.41 14.88 -5.27
N PHE A 259 10.99 14.56 -4.13
CA PHE A 259 10.38 13.75 -3.08
C PHE A 259 9.86 14.68 -1.99
N HIS A 260 8.54 14.74 -1.78
CA HIS A 260 7.95 15.58 -0.75
C HIS A 260 7.43 14.71 0.39
N VAL A 261 7.92 14.97 1.61
CA VAL A 261 7.36 14.41 2.84
C VAL A 261 6.87 15.57 3.68
N ASP A 262 5.58 15.56 4.00
CA ASP A 262 4.90 16.68 4.65
C ASP A 262 5.06 17.99 3.85
N THR A 263 5.83 18.94 4.38
CA THR A 263 6.11 20.25 3.74
C THR A 263 7.56 20.37 3.29
N ILE A 264 8.36 19.31 3.41
CA ILE A 264 9.78 19.32 3.09
C ILE A 264 9.99 18.63 1.75
N SER A 265 10.69 19.32 0.85
CA SER A 265 11.06 18.83 -0.47
C SER A 265 12.51 18.35 -0.46
N TYR A 266 12.73 17.15 -0.96
CA TYR A 266 14.03 16.53 -1.10
C TYR A 266 14.29 16.30 -2.59
N PRO A 267 15.18 17.08 -3.22
CA PRO A 267 15.59 16.82 -4.59
C PRO A 267 16.44 15.56 -4.62
N LEU A 268 16.12 14.68 -5.56
CA LEU A 268 16.82 13.43 -5.79
C LEU A 268 17.35 13.43 -7.21
N GLN A 269 18.66 13.23 -7.32
CA GLN A 269 19.33 13.05 -8.59
C GLN A 269 19.82 11.61 -8.67
N PHE A 270 19.29 10.85 -9.63
CA PHE A 270 19.82 9.53 -9.94
C PHE A 270 20.69 9.59 -11.19
N ARG A 271 21.77 8.83 -11.16
CA ARG A 271 22.62 8.59 -12.31
C ARG A 271 22.39 7.16 -12.78
N PHE A 272 21.86 6.99 -13.99
CA PHE A 272 21.75 5.67 -14.63
C PHE A 272 23.04 5.34 -15.40
N PRO A 273 23.48 4.07 -15.52
CA PRO A 273 22.89 2.82 -14.98
C PRO A 273 23.35 2.46 -13.57
N THR A 274 24.08 3.32 -12.87
CA THR A 274 24.49 3.04 -11.49
C THR A 274 23.26 2.90 -10.59
N ARG A 275 22.84 1.65 -10.33
CA ARG A 275 21.73 1.26 -9.45
C ARG A 275 22.10 1.56 -8.00
N ASN A 276 22.20 2.84 -7.68
CA ASN A 276 22.40 3.29 -6.32
C ASN A 276 21.02 3.52 -5.73
N ASP A 277 20.53 2.52 -5.00
CA ASP A 277 19.44 2.72 -4.06
C ASP A 277 19.75 3.95 -3.21
N THR A 278 18.76 4.82 -3.02
CA THR A 278 18.91 5.99 -2.16
C THR A 278 17.86 5.99 -1.08
N THR A 279 18.25 6.47 0.09
CA THR A 279 17.33 6.66 1.21
C THR A 279 17.07 8.14 1.38
N VAL A 280 15.79 8.53 1.35
CA VAL A 280 15.36 9.92 1.55
C VAL A 280 14.17 9.96 2.49
N ALA A 281 14.29 10.79 3.52
CA ALA A 281 13.23 11.05 4.49
C ALA A 281 12.61 9.78 5.11
N GLY A 282 13.44 8.77 5.38
CA GLY A 282 13.00 7.50 5.95
C GLY A 282 12.33 6.56 4.93
N TYR A 283 12.50 6.79 3.63
CA TYR A 283 12.06 5.91 2.55
C TYR A 283 13.24 5.50 1.69
N LYS A 284 13.31 4.21 1.32
CA LYS A 284 14.28 3.69 0.37
C LYS A 284 13.62 3.61 -1.02
N LEU A 285 14.22 4.31 -1.98
CA LEU A 285 13.79 4.36 -3.37
C LEU A 285 14.72 3.48 -4.22
N VAL A 286 14.13 2.51 -4.92
CA VAL A 286 14.82 1.55 -5.78
C VAL A 286 14.38 1.78 -7.22
N LEU A 287 15.31 2.18 -8.08
CA LEU A 287 15.05 2.28 -9.52
C LEU A 287 15.25 0.91 -10.17
N THR A 288 14.23 0.43 -10.88
CA THR A 288 14.27 -0.93 -11.46
C THR A 288 14.42 -0.90 -12.98
N GLN A 289 13.76 0.03 -13.67
CA GLN A 289 13.77 0.09 -15.14
C GLN A 289 13.44 1.50 -15.66
N ILE A 290 14.10 1.88 -16.76
CA ILE A 290 13.76 3.05 -17.59
C ILE A 290 13.42 2.51 -18.98
N ASP A 291 12.26 2.88 -19.52
CA ASP A 291 11.83 2.49 -20.86
C ASP A 291 11.48 3.73 -21.70
N PRO A 292 12.06 3.90 -22.91
CA PRO A 292 13.14 3.09 -23.50
C PRO A 292 14.52 3.32 -22.87
N ALA A 293 15.37 2.28 -22.90
CA ALA A 293 16.71 2.29 -22.32
C ALA A 293 17.67 3.32 -22.98
N CYS A 294 17.43 3.64 -24.27
CA CYS A 294 18.10 4.72 -24.98
C CYS A 294 17.08 5.50 -25.84
N PRO A 295 17.16 6.84 -25.87
CA PRO A 295 16.45 7.64 -26.85
C PRO A 295 16.88 7.30 -28.28
N PRO A 296 15.96 6.99 -29.20
CA PRO A 296 16.19 7.32 -30.60
C PRO A 296 16.40 8.83 -30.70
N ASN A 297 17.30 9.29 -31.57
CA ASN A 297 17.63 10.72 -31.75
C ASN A 297 16.41 11.63 -31.99
N ASP A 298 15.25 11.06 -32.35
CA ASP A 298 14.08 11.78 -32.83
C ASP A 298 12.84 11.68 -31.92
N LYS A 299 12.93 11.11 -30.70
CA LYS A 299 11.76 10.98 -29.81
C LYS A 299 11.71 12.07 -28.72
N ASP A 300 10.51 12.62 -28.54
CA ASP A 300 10.15 13.57 -27.49
C ASP A 300 10.51 13.00 -26.09
N PRO A 301 11.24 13.76 -25.24
CA PRO A 301 11.48 13.45 -23.83
C PRO A 301 10.23 13.11 -23.00
N GLN A 302 9.03 13.44 -23.48
CA GLN A 302 7.77 13.07 -22.81
C GLN A 302 7.34 11.61 -22.99
N SER A 303 8.03 10.83 -23.85
CA SER A 303 7.68 9.43 -24.13
C SER A 303 8.27 8.39 -23.18
N TYR A 304 9.09 8.80 -22.20
CA TYR A 304 9.77 7.89 -21.28
C TYR A 304 8.89 7.56 -20.09
N SER A 305 9.06 6.35 -19.60
CA SER A 305 8.49 5.92 -18.34
C SER A 305 9.57 5.33 -17.44
N ILE A 306 9.49 5.64 -16.15
CA ILE A 306 10.42 5.14 -15.14
C ILE A 306 9.62 4.30 -14.18
N SER A 307 10.09 3.07 -13.98
CA SER A 307 9.56 2.18 -12.96
C SER A 307 10.45 2.20 -11.72
N PHE A 308 9.84 2.45 -10.57
CA PHE A 308 10.51 2.43 -9.28
C PHE A 308 9.68 1.74 -8.19
N GLY A 309 10.39 1.16 -7.22
CA GLY A 309 9.82 0.68 -5.97
C GLY A 309 10.14 1.65 -4.85
N ILE A 310 9.17 1.91 -3.98
CA ILE A 310 9.40 2.64 -2.74
C ILE A 310 9.02 1.75 -1.59
N THR A 311 9.88 1.75 -0.59
CA THR A 311 9.58 1.16 0.71
C THR A 311 9.90 2.19 1.76
N LYS A 312 9.10 2.30 2.83
CA LYS A 312 9.62 2.97 4.03
C LYS A 312 10.89 2.22 4.42
N ALA A 313 11.96 2.93 4.78
CA ALA A 313 13.23 2.32 5.19
C ALA A 313 13.02 1.28 6.30
N ASP A 314 11.96 1.47 7.09
CA ASP A 314 11.54 0.62 8.20
C ASP A 314 10.23 -0.16 7.92
N SER A 315 9.68 -0.14 6.70
CA SER A 315 8.51 -0.97 6.31
C SER A 315 8.99 -2.27 5.68
N PHE A 316 9.13 -3.26 6.55
CA PHE A 316 9.61 -4.59 6.24
C PHE A 316 8.65 -5.34 5.28
N ARG A 317 8.97 -5.42 3.99
CA ARG A 317 8.65 -6.66 3.27
C ARG A 317 9.59 -7.71 3.85
N LYS A 318 9.06 -8.60 4.68
CA LYS A 318 9.86 -9.64 5.32
C LYS A 318 9.91 -10.84 4.38
N ILE A 319 10.97 -10.94 3.60
CA ILE A 319 11.29 -12.19 2.92
C ILE A 319 12.13 -12.96 3.92
N VAL A 320 11.67 -14.11 4.40
CA VAL A 320 12.53 -14.94 5.27
C VAL A 320 13.28 -15.91 4.37
N PHE A 321 14.60 -15.95 4.50
CA PHE A 321 15.42 -16.89 3.75
C PHE A 321 15.77 -18.08 4.62
N LEU A 322 15.24 -19.23 4.22
CA LEU A 322 15.52 -20.50 4.85
C LEU A 322 16.27 -21.37 3.84
N ASN A 323 17.53 -21.62 4.12
CA ASN A 323 18.34 -22.50 3.30
C ASN A 323 18.23 -23.93 3.85
N TYR A 324 17.78 -24.87 3.03
CA TYR A 324 17.80 -26.30 3.33
C TYR A 324 18.89 -26.98 2.48
N THR A 325 19.70 -27.79 3.13
CA THR A 325 20.80 -28.50 2.49
C THR A 325 20.80 -29.93 2.96
N ARG A 326 20.70 -30.87 2.04
CA ARG A 326 20.76 -32.31 2.27
C ARG A 326 22.13 -32.84 1.86
N HIS A 327 22.82 -33.49 2.78
CA HIS A 327 24.12 -34.13 2.52
C HIS A 327 24.00 -35.64 2.68
N GLU A 328 24.05 -36.38 1.59
CA GLU A 328 24.03 -37.83 1.57
C GLU A 328 25.46 -38.39 1.48
N ARG A 329 25.81 -39.25 2.43
CA ARG A 329 27.04 -40.01 2.42
C ARG A 329 26.72 -41.46 2.14
N PHE A 330 27.33 -42.00 1.10
CA PHE A 330 27.16 -43.39 0.70
C PHE A 330 28.36 -44.20 1.17
N GLN A 331 28.10 -45.24 1.94
CA GLN A 331 29.09 -46.24 2.31
C GLN A 331 28.66 -47.57 1.72
N PHE A 332 29.47 -48.08 0.79
CA PHE A 332 29.23 -49.36 0.15
C PHE A 332 29.89 -50.47 0.96
N ASP A 333 29.17 -51.56 1.17
CA ASP A 333 29.74 -52.73 1.84
C ASP A 333 30.71 -53.52 0.94
N HIS A 334 30.70 -53.32 -0.40
CA HIS A 334 31.55 -54.03 -1.39
C HIS A 334 31.99 -53.14 -2.58
N ASP A 335 33.21 -53.39 -3.11
CA ASP A 335 33.87 -52.60 -4.18
C ASP A 335 33.19 -52.66 -5.57
N SER A 336 32.22 -53.56 -5.79
CA SER A 336 31.64 -53.82 -7.12
C SER A 336 30.42 -52.95 -7.49
N CYS A 337 30.00 -52.02 -6.64
CA CYS A 337 28.78 -51.23 -6.84
C CYS A 337 29.11 -49.87 -7.51
N VAL A 338 29.54 -49.88 -8.78
CA VAL A 338 29.93 -48.67 -9.53
C VAL A 338 28.89 -48.35 -10.61
N ASN A 339 27.84 -47.62 -10.25
CA ASN A 339 27.03 -46.85 -11.18
C ASN A 339 26.49 -45.62 -10.45
N VAL A 340 27.07 -44.46 -10.75
CA VAL A 340 26.72 -43.18 -10.10
C VAL A 340 25.62 -42.50 -10.93
N PRO A 341 24.50 -42.06 -10.31
CA PRO A 341 23.49 -41.28 -11.02
C PRO A 341 24.04 -39.91 -11.47
N CYS A 342 23.65 -39.47 -12.66
CA CYS A 342 24.04 -38.16 -13.20
C CYS A 342 23.45 -37.02 -12.35
N LEU A 343 24.29 -36.02 -12.03
CA LEU A 343 23.90 -34.83 -11.30
C LEU A 343 23.51 -33.68 -12.25
N PRO A 344 22.44 -32.92 -11.98
CA PRO A 344 22.10 -31.71 -12.73
C PRO A 344 23.06 -30.53 -12.44
N MET A 345 23.20 -29.61 -13.40
CA MET A 345 24.05 -28.41 -13.33
C MET A 345 23.35 -27.17 -12.74
N VAL A 346 24.15 -26.16 -12.38
CA VAL A 346 23.93 -25.07 -11.39
C VAL A 346 23.26 -23.81 -11.97
N THR A 347 22.56 -23.02 -11.13
CA THR A 347 21.93 -21.73 -11.56
C THR A 347 22.01 -20.51 -10.60
N PHE A 348 22.53 -20.59 -9.34
CA PHE A 348 22.47 -19.47 -8.35
C PHE A 348 23.62 -19.41 -7.30
N ASN A 349 23.85 -18.25 -6.64
CA ASN A 349 24.87 -18.01 -5.58
C ASN A 349 24.38 -17.05 -4.45
N PHE A 350 24.60 -17.38 -3.16
CA PHE A 350 24.36 -16.50 -2.00
C PHE A 350 25.68 -16.13 -1.32
N SER A 351 26.07 -14.86 -1.35
CA SER A 351 27.39 -14.42 -0.84
C SER A 351 27.41 -14.20 0.68
N GLU A 352 28.62 -14.12 1.25
CA GLU A 352 28.84 -13.75 2.66
C GLU A 352 28.25 -12.37 3.00
N ASP A 353 28.14 -11.48 2.02
CA ASP A 353 27.49 -10.16 2.12
C ASP A 353 25.95 -10.24 2.16
N LYS A 354 25.40 -11.45 2.25
CA LYS A 354 23.96 -11.74 2.23
C LYS A 354 23.27 -11.28 0.96
N ILE A 355 23.93 -11.49 -0.19
CA ILE A 355 23.37 -11.16 -1.51
C ILE A 355 22.98 -12.46 -2.21
N LEU A 356 21.70 -12.62 -2.54
CA LEU A 356 21.19 -13.72 -3.35
C LEU A 356 21.27 -13.36 -4.84
N SER A 357 21.89 -14.19 -5.67
CA SER A 357 22.08 -13.94 -7.11
C SER A 357 21.64 -15.12 -8.00
N GLY A 358 20.93 -14.83 -9.12
CA GLY A 358 20.55 -15.75 -10.20
C GLY A 358 19.16 -15.49 -10.83
N ILE A 359 18.57 -16.46 -11.55
CA ILE A 359 17.24 -16.38 -12.21
C ILE A 359 16.05 -16.47 -11.22
N ILE A 360 15.76 -15.38 -10.51
CA ILE A 360 14.77 -15.39 -9.42
C ILE A 360 13.36 -15.11 -9.97
N PRO A 361 12.35 -15.98 -9.75
CA PRO A 361 10.99 -15.76 -10.25
C PRO A 361 10.34 -14.48 -9.71
N GLU A 362 9.23 -14.07 -10.34
CA GLU A 362 8.49 -12.87 -9.97
C GLU A 362 7.81 -13.02 -8.59
N MET A 363 8.19 -12.18 -7.62
CA MET A 363 7.66 -12.21 -6.27
C MET A 363 6.47 -11.23 -6.13
N LYS A 364 5.25 -11.75 -5.97
CA LYS A 364 4.00 -10.96 -5.94
C LYS A 364 3.37 -10.70 -4.56
N ASP A 365 3.84 -11.35 -3.49
CA ASP A 365 3.19 -11.32 -2.15
C ASP A 365 4.11 -10.76 -1.05
N SER A 366 3.50 -10.32 0.06
CA SER A 366 4.14 -9.55 1.14
C SER A 366 5.06 -10.36 2.08
N THR A 367 4.86 -11.67 2.18
CA THR A 367 5.73 -12.61 2.91
C THR A 367 5.94 -13.86 2.08
N LYS A 368 7.19 -14.16 1.72
CA LYS A 368 7.57 -15.37 0.98
C LYS A 368 8.75 -16.05 1.64
N LEU A 369 8.79 -17.37 1.54
CA LEU A 369 9.93 -18.19 1.92
C LEU A 369 10.74 -18.47 0.66
N ILE A 370 12.00 -18.06 0.65
CA ILE A 370 12.93 -18.56 -0.36
C ILE A 370 13.51 -19.85 0.22
N PHE A 371 13.25 -20.99 -0.43
CA PHE A 371 13.66 -22.32 0.02
C PHE A 371 14.75 -22.88 -0.91
N GLY A 372 15.98 -22.96 -0.42
CA GLY A 372 17.01 -23.70 -1.14
C GLY A 372 16.94 -25.18 -0.82
N ASP A 373 17.12 -26.06 -1.82
CA ASP A 373 17.30 -27.50 -1.59
C ASP A 373 18.53 -27.91 -2.39
N GLY A 374 19.65 -28.11 -1.69
CA GLY A 374 20.89 -28.59 -2.27
C GLY A 374 21.15 -30.03 -1.84
N LEU A 375 21.49 -30.91 -2.78
CA LEU A 375 21.96 -32.27 -2.50
C LEU A 375 23.49 -32.34 -2.62
N TYR A 376 24.17 -32.72 -1.54
CA TYR A 376 25.59 -33.06 -1.53
C TYR A 376 25.81 -34.57 -1.44
N ILE A 377 26.72 -35.10 -2.27
CA ILE A 377 27.03 -36.52 -2.30
C ILE A 377 28.51 -36.74 -2.01
N ASN A 378 28.84 -37.50 -0.96
CA ASN A 378 30.20 -37.93 -0.65
C ASN A 378 30.36 -39.44 -0.84
N PHE A 379 31.35 -39.85 -1.63
CA PHE A 379 31.75 -41.25 -1.81
C PHE A 379 33.15 -41.48 -1.22
N ASN A 380 33.24 -42.30 -0.16
CA ASN A 380 34.50 -42.86 0.39
C ASN A 380 35.77 -41.97 0.29
N GLY A 381 35.67 -40.69 0.65
CA GLY A 381 36.82 -39.79 0.79
C GLY A 381 37.30 -39.09 -0.48
N THR A 382 36.62 -39.26 -1.62
CA THR A 382 36.74 -38.33 -2.75
C THR A 382 35.58 -37.35 -2.72
N ASP A 383 35.87 -36.12 -2.32
CA ASP A 383 34.91 -35.02 -2.37
C ASP A 383 34.60 -34.70 -3.83
N ILE A 384 33.55 -35.33 -4.37
CA ILE A 384 32.93 -34.88 -5.61
C ILE A 384 32.04 -33.70 -5.20
N GLY A 385 32.66 -32.51 -5.16
CA GLY A 385 32.07 -31.32 -4.57
C GLY A 385 30.67 -31.03 -5.12
N ALA A 386 29.68 -31.08 -4.25
CA ALA A 386 28.34 -30.62 -4.62
C ALA A 386 28.21 -29.12 -4.42
N GLN A 387 27.33 -28.55 -5.23
CA GLN A 387 26.98 -27.14 -5.17
C GLN A 387 25.56 -27.03 -4.61
N ASN A 388 25.37 -26.10 -3.68
CA ASN A 388 24.07 -25.84 -3.05
C ASN A 388 23.09 -25.31 -4.11
N PHE A 389 22.00 -26.04 -4.36
CA PHE A 389 20.95 -25.60 -5.27
C PHE A 389 19.87 -24.84 -4.51
N LEU A 390 19.23 -23.89 -5.19
CA LEU A 390 17.98 -23.31 -4.75
C LEU A 390 16.87 -23.95 -5.59
N SER A 391 16.04 -24.83 -5.02
CA SER A 391 15.10 -25.62 -5.81
C SER A 391 13.78 -24.90 -6.08
N THR A 392 13.28 -24.10 -5.12
CA THR A 392 11.98 -23.42 -5.24
C THR A 392 11.87 -22.11 -4.42
N ILE A 393 10.97 -21.22 -4.83
CA ILE A 393 10.53 -20.07 -4.00
C ILE A 393 9.06 -20.29 -3.71
N GLU A 394 8.71 -20.36 -2.43
CA GLU A 394 7.39 -20.79 -2.00
C GLU A 394 6.69 -19.67 -1.22
N SER A 395 5.40 -19.46 -1.52
CA SER A 395 4.55 -18.61 -0.68
C SER A 395 4.16 -19.35 0.59
N LEU A 396 4.06 -18.63 1.70
CA LEU A 396 3.59 -19.21 2.95
C LEU A 396 2.05 -19.19 3.02
N PRO A 397 1.44 -20.17 3.71
CA PRO A 397 2.07 -21.32 4.37
C PRO A 397 2.58 -22.36 3.35
N TRP A 398 3.79 -22.86 3.56
CA TRP A 398 4.37 -23.89 2.68
C TRP A 398 4.01 -25.28 3.22
N ASN A 399 3.10 -25.95 2.52
CA ASN A 399 2.48 -27.22 2.94
C ASN A 399 2.65 -28.34 1.90
N ASN A 400 3.53 -28.15 0.91
CA ASN A 400 3.67 -29.10 -0.20
C ASN A 400 4.61 -30.27 0.13
N ASN A 401 5.26 -30.25 1.29
CA ASN A 401 6.08 -31.34 1.79
C ASN A 401 5.42 -31.94 3.04
N PRO A 402 5.02 -33.23 3.04
CA PRO A 402 4.38 -33.85 4.20
C PRO A 402 5.30 -33.90 5.43
N ASP A 403 6.60 -33.86 5.20
CA ASP A 403 7.62 -33.91 6.24
C ASP A 403 8.12 -32.52 6.63
N PHE A 404 7.66 -31.44 6.00
CA PHE A 404 8.13 -30.10 6.32
C PHE A 404 7.05 -29.03 6.16
N SER A 405 6.75 -28.30 7.24
CA SER A 405 5.90 -27.10 7.21
C SER A 405 6.47 -25.95 8.05
N VAL A 406 6.19 -24.74 7.60
CA VAL A 406 6.41 -23.52 8.39
C VAL A 406 5.05 -23.06 8.92
N ASP A 407 4.81 -23.25 10.20
CA ASP A 407 3.52 -23.00 10.84
C ASP A 407 3.27 -21.50 11.04
N SER A 408 4.33 -20.74 11.38
CA SER A 408 4.25 -19.28 11.53
C SER A 408 5.62 -18.60 11.46
N ILE A 409 5.61 -17.27 11.28
CA ILE A 409 6.80 -16.41 11.22
C ILE A 409 6.69 -15.26 12.22
N GLY A 410 7.76 -15.09 13.00
CA GLY A 410 7.91 -14.06 14.00
C GLY A 410 8.27 -12.73 13.36
N SER A 411 8.00 -11.65 14.09
CA SER A 411 8.33 -10.31 13.60
C SER A 411 9.84 -10.08 13.43
N ASP A 412 10.68 -10.88 14.05
CA ASP A 412 12.15 -10.87 13.91
C ASP A 412 12.66 -11.83 12.80
N GLY A 413 11.77 -12.55 12.12
CA GLY A 413 12.13 -13.60 11.17
C GLY A 413 12.37 -14.96 11.82
N THR A 414 12.05 -15.13 13.12
CA THR A 414 12.01 -16.44 13.77
C THR A 414 10.96 -17.33 13.11
N LEU A 415 11.30 -18.60 12.86
CA LEU A 415 10.40 -19.56 12.23
C LEU A 415 9.94 -20.60 13.26
N TRP A 416 8.65 -20.92 13.26
CA TRP A 416 8.12 -22.11 13.92
C TRP A 416 7.93 -23.19 12.86
N ILE A 417 8.78 -24.20 12.91
CA ILE A 417 8.92 -25.23 11.88
C ILE A 417 8.45 -26.55 12.46
N LYS A 418 7.70 -27.30 11.66
CA LYS A 418 7.48 -28.72 11.86
C LYS A 418 8.27 -29.47 10.79
N TRP A 419 9.20 -30.30 11.23
CA TRP A 419 9.99 -31.16 10.35
C TRP A 419 9.88 -32.60 10.85
N GLU A 420 9.27 -33.45 10.03
CA GLU A 420 8.84 -34.81 10.35
C GLU A 420 7.92 -34.80 11.59
N SER A 421 8.34 -35.49 12.64
CA SER A 421 7.63 -35.56 13.93
C SER A 421 8.08 -34.51 14.94
N GLN A 422 9.05 -33.65 14.59
CA GLN A 422 9.63 -32.66 15.50
C GLN A 422 9.11 -31.26 15.19
N SER A 423 8.75 -30.53 16.23
CA SER A 423 8.48 -29.09 16.17
C SER A 423 9.59 -28.33 16.88
N PHE A 424 10.12 -27.29 16.23
CA PHE A 424 11.14 -26.45 16.82
C PHE A 424 11.07 -25.01 16.33
N THR A 425 11.73 -24.13 17.07
CA THR A 425 11.86 -22.72 16.74
C THR A 425 13.24 -22.44 16.19
N LEU A 426 13.32 -21.85 15.01
CA LEU A 426 14.57 -21.50 14.34
C LEU A 426 14.70 -19.98 14.25
N ARG A 427 15.52 -19.39 15.13
CA ARG A 427 15.80 -17.94 15.14
C ARG A 427 16.70 -17.53 13.97
N PRO A 428 16.72 -16.25 13.55
CA PRO A 428 17.69 -15.75 12.59
C PRO A 428 19.13 -16.09 12.98
N GLY A 429 19.93 -16.58 12.03
CA GLY A 429 21.30 -17.07 12.21
C GLY A 429 21.40 -18.46 12.84
N ALA A 430 20.29 -19.05 13.32
CA ALA A 430 20.31 -20.39 13.88
C ALA A 430 20.25 -21.45 12.77
N GLN A 431 20.86 -22.59 13.06
CA GLN A 431 20.82 -23.77 12.22
C GLN A 431 20.25 -24.98 12.99
N LYS A 432 19.61 -25.89 12.26
CA LYS A 432 19.14 -27.18 12.77
C LYS A 432 19.59 -28.26 11.82
N THR A 433 20.31 -29.25 12.34
CA THR A 433 20.78 -30.41 11.58
C THR A 433 20.08 -31.68 12.07
N MET A 434 19.69 -32.55 11.15
CA MET A 434 19.15 -33.88 11.40
C MET A 434 19.92 -34.89 10.56
N THR A 435 20.45 -35.93 11.22
CA THR A 435 21.13 -37.03 10.53
C THR A 435 20.30 -38.29 10.68
N GLN A 436 20.09 -38.97 9.56
CA GLN A 436 19.41 -40.26 9.49
C GLN A 436 20.32 -41.26 8.78
N GLU A 437 20.27 -42.50 9.23
CA GLU A 437 20.92 -43.61 8.55
C GLU A 437 19.85 -44.52 8.00
N ARG A 438 19.95 -44.84 6.71
CA ARG A 438 19.13 -45.88 6.08
C ARG A 438 20.04 -46.87 5.38
N ILE A 439 19.66 -48.14 5.43
CA ILE A 439 20.31 -49.18 4.65
C ILE A 439 19.42 -49.44 3.45
N ASP A 440 19.96 -49.21 2.25
CA ASP A 440 19.32 -49.58 1.00
C ASP A 440 19.95 -50.88 0.48
N SER A 441 19.14 -51.94 0.41
CA SER A 441 19.57 -53.26 -0.06
C SER A 441 19.04 -53.48 -1.47
N SER A 442 19.81 -53.07 -2.48
CA SER A 442 19.47 -53.33 -3.88
C SER A 442 20.33 -54.45 -4.45
N GLY A 443 19.76 -55.65 -4.59
CA GLY A 443 20.51 -56.83 -5.08
C GLY A 443 21.57 -57.29 -4.06
N PRO A 444 22.81 -57.62 -4.47
CA PRO A 444 23.88 -58.03 -3.55
C PRO A 444 24.56 -56.86 -2.83
N CYS A 445 24.21 -55.61 -3.16
CA CYS A 445 24.81 -54.43 -2.56
C CYS A 445 23.96 -53.97 -1.37
N ASN A 446 24.58 -53.90 -0.19
CA ASN A 446 24.07 -53.10 0.92
C ASN A 446 24.77 -51.74 0.87
N ILE A 447 23.96 -50.68 0.83
CA ILE A 447 24.44 -49.31 0.83
C ILE A 447 23.94 -48.66 2.11
N SER A 448 24.87 -48.31 3.00
CA SER A 448 24.53 -47.44 4.12
C SER A 448 24.53 -46.00 3.61
N ILE A 449 23.37 -45.36 3.69
CA ILE A 449 23.15 -43.98 3.28
C ILE A 449 22.93 -43.18 4.55
N SER A 450 23.90 -42.34 4.88
CA SER A 450 23.76 -41.35 5.95
C SER A 450 23.33 -40.03 5.34
N THR A 451 22.08 -39.64 5.58
CA THR A 451 21.51 -38.37 5.11
C THR A 451 21.58 -37.36 6.25
N THR A 452 22.35 -36.29 6.06
CA THR A 452 22.45 -35.16 6.98
C THR A 452 21.77 -33.95 6.36
N ASP A 453 20.58 -33.65 6.83
CA ASP A 453 19.83 -32.48 6.42
C ASP A 453 20.11 -31.30 7.36
N THR A 454 20.31 -30.12 6.82
CA THR A 454 20.62 -28.90 7.56
C THR A 454 19.70 -27.77 7.10
N LEU A 455 19.02 -27.14 8.06
CA LEU A 455 18.27 -25.91 7.88
C LEU A 455 19.03 -24.75 8.48
N ILE A 456 19.18 -23.66 7.73
CA ILE A 456 19.77 -22.41 8.19
C ILE A 456 18.76 -21.30 7.96
N ASN A 457 18.27 -20.69 9.04
CA ASN A 457 17.47 -19.47 8.94
C ASN A 457 18.43 -18.29 8.83
N HIS A 458 18.61 -17.74 7.63
CA HIS A 458 19.45 -16.55 7.44
C HIS A 458 18.76 -15.26 7.93
N GLY A 459 17.52 -15.36 8.39
CA GLY A 459 16.70 -14.27 8.88
C GLY A 459 15.89 -13.64 7.76
N THR A 460 15.46 -12.40 8.02
CA THR A 460 14.79 -11.60 7.01
C THR A 460 15.81 -11.09 5.98
N LEU A 461 15.66 -11.53 4.74
CA LEU A 461 16.19 -10.84 3.58
C LEU A 461 15.26 -9.70 3.20
N TYR A 462 15.89 -8.62 2.80
CA TYR A 462 15.20 -7.48 2.23
C TYR A 462 15.20 -7.56 0.70
N PRO A 463 14.20 -6.99 0.01
CA PRO A 463 14.13 -7.02 -1.46
C PRO A 463 15.42 -6.56 -2.17
N TRP A 464 16.20 -5.68 -1.56
CA TRP A 464 17.46 -5.18 -2.12
C TRP A 464 18.67 -6.11 -1.91
N GLN A 465 18.55 -7.13 -1.06
CA GLN A 465 19.56 -8.19 -0.90
C GLN A 465 19.40 -9.28 -1.96
N ILE A 466 18.49 -9.07 -2.92
CA ILE A 466 18.14 -10.02 -3.97
C ILE A 466 18.56 -9.41 -5.30
N GLN A 467 19.66 -9.89 -5.85
CA GLN A 467 20.15 -9.54 -7.17
C GLN A 467 19.59 -10.52 -8.21
N ARG A 468 18.84 -10.01 -9.19
CA ARG A 468 18.51 -10.79 -10.39
C ARG A 468 19.66 -10.72 -11.37
N ASN A 469 20.19 -11.87 -11.76
CA ASN A 469 20.99 -11.97 -12.96
C ASN A 469 20.01 -12.16 -14.12
N ASN A 470 20.05 -11.27 -15.10
CA ASN A 470 19.27 -11.40 -16.34
C ASN A 470 19.80 -12.55 -17.19
#